data_AF-A0A524FYB6-F1
#
_entry.id   AF-A0A524FYB6-F1
#
_cell.length_a   1.000
_cell.length_b   1.000
_cell.length_c   1.000
_cell.angle_alpha   90.00
_cell.angle_beta   90.00
_cell.angle_gamma   90.00
#
_symmetry.space_group_name_H-M   'P 1'
#
loop_
_entity.id
_entity.type
_entity.pdbx_description
1 polymer ?
#
loop_
_entity_poly.entity_id
_entity_poly.type
_entity_poly.pdbx_seq_one_letter_code
_entity_poly.pdbx_strand_id
1 'polypeptide(L)'
;MPIISISINESLKRFINKLVTTSKYENKSKLIRDALIRLMQSPELSSITDSSGEVFAFEKQSVVGNMIVVIPNEPTLLRKINRIELKYKDQIVSKNQHFSKNLQLFMVFEGPLEDFHKIVVEINSIKEIKNFRYLIDY
;
A
#
# COMPACT_ATOMS: atom_id res chain seq x y z
N MET A 1 23.90 -19.76 0.63
CA MET A 1 23.12 -18.72 -0.08
C MET A 1 22.82 -19.24 -1.48
N PRO A 2 21.54 -19.45 -1.85
CA PRO A 2 21.22 -19.87 -3.21
C PRO A 2 21.48 -18.73 -4.20
N ILE A 3 22.00 -19.08 -5.38
CA ILE A 3 22.14 -18.16 -6.50
C ILE A 3 21.04 -18.51 -7.50
N ILE A 4 20.21 -17.53 -7.83
CA ILE A 4 19.10 -17.68 -8.77
C ILE A 4 19.39 -16.83 -9.99
N SER A 5 19.37 -17.45 -11.16
CA SER A 5 19.51 -16.77 -12.45
C SER A 5 18.14 -16.60 -13.08
N ILE A 6 17.83 -15.38 -13.51
CA ILE A 6 16.56 -15.05 -14.17
C ILE A 6 16.80 -14.40 -15.52
N SER A 7 15.98 -14.76 -16.49
CA SER A 7 15.97 -14.12 -17.81
C SER A 7 14.95 -12.99 -17.80
N ILE A 8 15.40 -11.77 -18.06
CA ILE A 8 14.54 -10.58 -18.15
C ILE A 8 14.70 -9.92 -19.51
N ASN A 9 13.66 -9.24 -19.98
CA ASN A 9 13.73 -8.48 -21.21
C ASN A 9 14.63 -7.23 -21.07
N GLU A 10 15.08 -6.71 -22.21
CA GLU A 10 16.00 -5.56 -22.24
C GLU A 10 15.39 -4.26 -21.70
N SER A 11 14.07 -4.10 -21.82
CA SER A 11 13.37 -2.92 -21.25
C SER A 11 13.48 -2.89 -19.72
N LEU A 12 13.17 -4.01 -19.06
CA LEU A 12 13.26 -4.17 -17.62
C LEU A 12 14.70 -4.07 -17.14
N LYS A 13 15.66 -4.63 -17.89
CA LYS A 13 17.09 -4.51 -17.60
C LYS A 13 17.55 -3.05 -17.60
N ARG A 14 17.15 -2.26 -18.59
CA ARG A 14 17.46 -0.82 -18.65
C ARG A 14 16.84 -0.06 -17.48
N PHE A 15 15.61 -0.40 -17.11
CA PHE A 15 14.92 0.19 -15.97
C PHE A 15 15.65 -0.10 -14.65
N ILE A 16 16.00 -1.36 -14.37
CA ILE A 16 16.75 -1.76 -13.17
C ILE A 16 18.09 -1.04 -13.11
N ASN A 17 18.81 -0.94 -14.24
CA ASN A 17 20.08 -0.23 -14.28
C ASN A 17 19.93 1.25 -13.92
N LYS A 18 18.89 1.92 -14.44
CA LYS A 18 18.60 3.32 -14.07
C LYS A 18 18.32 3.46 -12.59
N LEU A 19 17.53 2.55 -12.02
CA LEU A 19 17.23 2.59 -10.59
C LEU A 19 18.49 2.46 -9.75
N VAL A 20 19.38 1.51 -10.04
CA VAL A 20 20.65 1.38 -9.30
C VAL A 20 21.52 2.64 -9.42
N THR A 21 21.54 3.31 -10.57
CA THR A 21 22.33 4.54 -10.73
C THR A 21 21.74 5.76 -10.01
N THR A 22 20.42 5.82 -9.84
CA THR A 22 19.73 6.99 -9.26
C THR A 22 19.42 6.81 -7.77
N SER A 23 19.40 5.57 -7.28
CA SER A 23 19.09 5.22 -5.89
C SER A 23 20.36 4.94 -5.08
N LYS A 24 20.23 4.91 -3.74
CA LYS A 24 21.32 4.52 -2.83
C LYS A 24 21.60 3.00 -2.81
N TYR A 25 21.09 2.22 -3.77
CA TYR A 25 21.29 0.77 -3.76
C TYR A 25 22.71 0.42 -4.21
N GLU A 26 23.42 -0.33 -3.39
CA GLU A 26 24.82 -0.75 -3.64
C GLU A 26 24.98 -1.59 -4.92
N ASN A 27 24.00 -2.45 -5.24
CA ASN A 27 24.02 -3.30 -6.42
C ASN A 27 22.62 -3.78 -6.83
N LYS A 28 22.53 -4.34 -8.04
CA LYS A 28 21.28 -4.86 -8.62
C LYS A 28 20.67 -5.98 -7.78
N SER A 29 21.48 -6.90 -7.27
CA SER A 29 21.00 -8.03 -6.49
C SER A 29 20.34 -7.60 -5.18
N LYS A 30 20.84 -6.55 -4.52
CA LYS A 30 20.24 -5.94 -3.32
C LYS A 30 18.88 -5.32 -3.64
N LEU A 31 18.82 -4.50 -4.70
CA LEU A 31 17.56 -3.90 -5.15
C LEU A 31 16.49 -4.97 -5.45
N ILE A 32 16.87 -6.01 -6.21
CA ILE A 32 15.94 -7.08 -6.58
C ILE A 32 15.51 -7.88 -5.35
N ARG A 33 16.43 -8.19 -4.43
CA ARG A 33 16.11 -8.87 -3.17
C ARG A 33 15.13 -8.07 -2.33
N ASP A 34 15.37 -6.79 -2.13
CA ASP A 34 14.51 -5.93 -1.30
C ASP A 34 13.12 -5.78 -1.93
N ALA A 35 13.06 -5.66 -3.26
CA ALA A 35 11.80 -5.66 -4.00
C ALA A 35 11.04 -7.00 -3.85
N LEU A 36 11.72 -8.14 -3.97
CA LEU A 36 11.11 -9.45 -3.80
C LEU A 36 10.65 -9.69 -2.36
N ILE A 37 11.43 -9.29 -1.36
CA ILE A 37 11.03 -9.35 0.05
C ILE A 37 9.76 -8.53 0.27
N ARG A 38 9.73 -7.29 -0.25
CA ARG A 38 8.56 -6.42 -0.15
C ARG A 38 7.33 -7.01 -0.85
N LEU A 39 7.53 -7.72 -1.97
CA LEU A 39 6.45 -8.42 -2.67
C LEU A 39 5.97 -9.66 -1.92
N MET A 40 6.88 -10.45 -1.32
CA MET A 40 6.49 -11.62 -0.50
C MET A 40 5.81 -11.20 0.81
N GLN A 41 6.17 -10.04 1.34
CA GLN A 41 5.49 -9.38 2.46
C GLN A 41 4.22 -8.66 2.01
N SER A 42 3.92 -8.61 0.71
CA SER A 42 2.66 -8.08 0.21
C SER A 42 1.57 -9.15 0.44
N PRO A 43 0.40 -8.78 0.99
CA PRO A 43 -0.65 -9.75 1.32
C PRO A 43 -1.27 -10.47 0.12
N GLU A 44 -0.94 -10.07 -1.11
CA GLU A 44 -1.44 -10.71 -2.34
C GLU A 44 -0.65 -11.98 -2.73
N LEU A 45 0.57 -12.17 -2.21
CA LEU A 45 1.41 -13.34 -2.52
C LEU A 45 1.33 -14.44 -1.46
N SER A 46 0.91 -14.12 -0.23
CA SER A 46 0.62 -15.13 0.80
C SER A 46 -0.64 -15.96 0.51
N SER A 47 -1.47 -15.55 -0.46
CA SER A 47 -2.62 -16.31 -0.95
C SER A 47 -2.31 -17.27 -2.11
N ILE A 48 -1.06 -17.36 -2.59
CA ILE A 48 -0.66 -18.37 -3.57
C ILE A 48 -0.36 -19.66 -2.80
N THR A 49 -1.43 -20.43 -2.59
CA THR A 49 -1.49 -21.72 -1.91
C THR A 49 -0.52 -22.75 -2.48
N ASP A 50 0.23 -23.41 -1.59
CA ASP A 50 0.77 -24.76 -1.81
C ASP A 50 -0.37 -25.70 -2.24
N SER A 51 -0.05 -26.59 -3.17
CA SER A 51 -0.93 -27.58 -3.79
C SER A 51 -1.41 -28.70 -2.83
N SER A 52 -1.35 -28.49 -1.51
CA SER A 52 -1.71 -29.46 -0.47
C SER A 52 -3.12 -29.31 0.10
N GLY A 53 -3.87 -28.25 -0.24
CA GLY A 53 -5.27 -28.12 0.16
C GLY A 53 -5.53 -27.92 1.66
N GLU A 54 -4.49 -27.72 2.47
CA GLU A 54 -4.66 -27.31 3.87
C GLU A 54 -4.80 -25.79 3.94
N VAL A 55 -6.05 -25.34 4.14
CA VAL A 55 -6.36 -23.96 4.48
C VAL A 55 -5.83 -23.69 5.88
N PHE A 56 -4.59 -23.24 5.99
CA PHE A 56 -4.17 -22.51 7.19
C PHE A 56 -5.08 -21.30 7.28
N ALA A 57 -6.00 -21.31 8.25
CA ALA A 57 -6.74 -20.12 8.63
C ALA A 57 -5.70 -19.10 9.09
N PHE A 58 -5.27 -18.22 8.19
CA PHE A 58 -4.46 -17.07 8.58
C PHE A 58 -5.30 -16.30 9.60
N GLU A 59 -4.84 -16.31 10.84
CA GLU A 59 -5.38 -15.48 11.89
C GLU A 59 -5.54 -14.07 11.33
N LYS A 60 -6.71 -13.46 11.54
CA LYS A 60 -7.02 -12.09 11.12
C LYS A 60 -5.97 -11.15 11.71
N GLN A 61 -4.87 -10.94 10.98
CA GLN A 61 -3.79 -10.10 11.46
C GLN A 61 -4.32 -8.67 11.44
N SER A 62 -4.55 -8.14 12.64
CA SER A 62 -4.89 -6.74 12.82
C SER A 62 -3.66 -5.93 12.50
N VAL A 63 -3.82 -4.86 11.74
CA VAL A 63 -2.75 -3.94 11.39
C VAL A 63 -3.11 -2.53 11.80
N VAL A 64 -2.09 -1.73 12.08
CA VAL A 64 -2.24 -0.29 12.24
C VAL A 64 -1.77 0.39 10.96
N GLY A 65 -2.71 1.06 10.29
CA GLY A 65 -2.49 1.72 9.02
C GLY A 65 -2.52 3.24 9.15
N ASN A 66 -1.39 3.90 8.90
CA ASN A 66 -1.30 5.35 8.86
C ASN A 66 -1.50 5.83 7.42
N MET A 67 -2.51 6.67 7.17
CA MET A 67 -2.86 7.17 5.84
C MET A 67 -2.75 8.70 5.78
N ILE A 68 -2.15 9.20 4.69
CA ILE A 68 -2.05 10.62 4.35
C ILE A 68 -2.70 10.82 3.00
N VAL A 69 -3.78 11.61 2.97
CA VAL A 69 -4.54 11.93 1.75
C VAL A 69 -4.52 13.43 1.52
N VAL A 70 -4.25 13.86 0.28
CA VAL A 70 -4.30 15.26 -0.14
C VAL A 70 -5.26 15.39 -1.31
N ILE A 71 -6.33 16.15 -1.12
CA ILE A 71 -7.38 16.39 -2.13
C ILE A 71 -7.65 17.89 -2.33
N PRO A 72 -8.18 18.31 -3.49
CA PRO A 72 -8.78 19.63 -3.66
C PRO A 72 -9.81 19.90 -2.56
N ASN A 73 -9.85 21.13 -2.06
CA ASN A 73 -10.83 21.53 -1.05
C ASN A 73 -12.19 21.80 -1.71
N GLU A 74 -12.86 20.73 -2.16
CA GLU A 74 -14.16 20.79 -2.82
C GLU A 74 -15.22 19.98 -2.03
N PRO A 75 -16.44 20.52 -1.85
CA PRO A 75 -17.49 19.85 -1.07
C PRO A 75 -17.88 18.46 -1.59
N THR A 76 -17.80 18.25 -2.90
CA THR A 76 -18.11 16.96 -3.56
C THR A 76 -17.14 15.87 -3.15
N LEU A 77 -15.84 16.19 -3.09
CA LEU A 77 -14.78 15.26 -2.68
C LEU A 77 -14.84 14.98 -1.18
N LEU A 78 -15.13 15.99 -0.36
CA LEU A 78 -15.32 15.81 1.07
C LEU A 78 -16.46 14.82 1.35
N ARG A 79 -17.58 14.91 0.60
CA ARG A 79 -18.69 13.95 0.72
C ARG A 79 -18.27 12.53 0.31
N LYS A 80 -17.44 12.37 -0.74
CA LYS A 80 -16.92 11.05 -1.15
C LYS A 80 -16.08 10.43 -0.03
N ILE A 81 -15.14 11.20 0.54
CA ILE A 81 -14.29 10.75 1.65
C ILE A 81 -15.12 10.40 2.87
N ASN A 82 -16.08 11.25 3.26
CA ASN A 82 -16.94 10.98 4.41
C ASN A 82 -17.79 9.71 4.23
N ARG A 83 -18.17 9.35 2.99
CA ARG A 83 -18.88 8.08 2.72
C ARG A 83 -17.97 6.87 2.92
N ILE A 84 -16.73 6.95 2.44
CA ILE A 84 -15.73 5.89 2.67
C ILE A 84 -15.47 5.77 4.18
N GLU A 85 -15.25 6.88 4.86
CA GLU A 85 -15.05 6.93 6.31
C GLU A 85 -16.23 6.28 7.07
N LEU A 86 -17.47 6.60 6.71
CA LEU A 86 -18.65 6.02 7.36
C LEU A 86 -18.69 4.49 7.22
N LYS A 87 -18.23 3.95 6.09
CA LYS A 87 -18.17 2.50 5.83
C LYS A 87 -17.16 1.78 6.73
N TYR A 88 -16.06 2.46 7.07
CA TYR A 88 -14.97 1.92 7.89
C TYR A 88 -14.88 2.60 9.27
N LYS A 89 -15.99 3.16 9.77
CA LYS A 89 -16.02 4.00 10.97
C LYS A 89 -15.48 3.29 12.21
N ASP A 90 -15.69 1.97 12.29
CA ASP A 90 -15.34 1.17 13.46
C ASP A 90 -13.84 0.84 13.48
N GLN A 91 -13.16 0.97 12.33
CA GLN A 91 -11.74 0.74 12.15
C GLN A 91 -10.93 2.05 12.12
N ILE A 92 -11.56 3.21 11.91
CA ILE A 92 -10.87 4.50 11.89
C ILE A 92 -10.73 5.01 13.33
N VAL A 93 -9.53 4.83 13.90
CA VAL A 93 -9.20 5.24 15.27
C VAL A 93 -9.08 6.75 15.40
N SER A 94 -8.51 7.40 14.39
CA SER A 94 -8.25 8.83 14.42
C SER A 94 -8.30 9.45 13.04
N LYS A 95 -8.74 10.71 12.98
CA LYS A 95 -8.75 11.53 11.79
C LYS A 95 -8.42 12.97 12.13
N ASN A 96 -7.37 13.51 11.51
CA ASN A 96 -7.05 14.93 11.54
C ASN A 96 -7.25 15.54 10.15
N GLN A 97 -7.89 16.69 10.10
CA GLN A 97 -8.15 17.44 8.88
C GLN A 97 -7.49 18.81 8.96
N HIS A 98 -6.75 19.16 7.93
CA HIS A 98 -6.18 20.49 7.78
C HIS A 98 -6.67 21.11 6.47
N PHE A 99 -7.40 22.22 6.60
CA PHE A 99 -8.00 22.95 5.49
C PHE A 99 -7.09 24.10 5.08
N SER A 100 -6.60 24.04 3.84
CA SER A 100 -5.84 25.14 3.21
C SER A 100 -6.33 25.31 1.76
N LYS A 101 -5.42 25.59 0.81
CA LYS A 101 -5.70 25.46 -0.63
C LYS A 101 -6.16 24.05 -1.02
N ASN A 102 -5.66 23.04 -0.29
CA ASN A 102 -6.09 21.65 -0.39
C ASN A 102 -6.57 21.18 0.99
N LEU A 103 -7.42 20.16 1.01
CA LEU A 103 -7.72 19.41 2.21
C LEU A 103 -6.66 18.31 2.38
N GLN A 104 -6.00 18.34 3.53
CA GLN A 104 -5.09 17.28 3.96
C GLN A 104 -5.78 16.46 5.05
N LEU A 105 -5.87 15.15 4.84
CA LEU A 105 -6.41 14.20 5.81
C LEU A 105 -5.28 13.29 6.29
N PHE A 106 -5.18 13.16 7.60
CA PHE A 106 -4.37 12.14 8.26
C PHE A 106 -5.34 11.20 8.97
N MET A 107 -5.30 9.92 8.61
CA MET A 107 -6.19 8.90 9.17
C MET A 107 -5.37 7.76 9.75
N VAL A 108 -5.78 7.27 10.92
CA VAL A 108 -5.26 6.05 11.53
C VAL A 108 -6.34 5.00 11.45
N PHE A 109 -6.03 3.87 10.83
CA PHE A 109 -6.89 2.70 10.71
C PHE A 109 -6.33 1.58 11.58
N GLU A 110 -7.21 0.88 12.29
CA GLU A 110 -6.87 -0.33 13.04
C GLU A 110 -7.91 -1.41 12.73
N GLY A 111 -7.45 -2.55 12.24
CA GLY A 111 -8.34 -3.65 11.89
C GLY A 111 -7.71 -4.67 10.95
N PRO A 112 -8.52 -5.58 10.38
CA PRO A 112 -8.03 -6.62 9.49
C PRO A 112 -7.32 -6.02 8.27
N LEU A 113 -6.18 -6.61 7.90
CA LEU A 113 -5.40 -6.20 6.74
C LEU A 113 -6.21 -6.16 5.43
N GLU A 114 -7.15 -7.09 5.25
CA GLU A 114 -8.05 -7.09 4.10
C GLU A 114 -8.92 -5.82 4.04
N ASP A 115 -9.45 -5.38 5.17
CA ASP A 115 -10.29 -4.19 5.24
C ASP A 115 -9.46 -2.93 5.06
N PHE A 116 -8.22 -2.93 5.58
CA PHE A 116 -7.24 -1.88 5.29
C PHE A 116 -6.96 -1.76 3.79
N HIS A 117 -6.79 -2.88 3.09
CA HIS A 117 -6.61 -2.87 1.64
C HIS A 117 -7.84 -2.33 0.90
N LYS A 118 -9.05 -2.73 1.31
CA LYS A 118 -10.29 -2.23 0.70
C LYS A 118 -10.41 -0.71 0.83
N ILE A 119 -10.14 -0.14 2.00
CA ILE A 119 -10.19 1.33 2.18
C ILE A 119 -9.11 2.04 1.36
N VAL A 120 -7.90 1.48 1.28
CA VAL A 120 -6.80 2.03 0.45
C VAL A 120 -7.19 2.07 -1.02
N VAL A 121 -7.76 0.99 -1.56
CA VAL A 121 -8.23 0.92 -2.96
C VAL A 121 -9.36 1.90 -3.20
N GLU A 122 -10.35 1.98 -2.29
CA GLU A 122 -11.46 2.93 -2.41
C GLU A 122 -10.98 4.39 -2.41
N ILE A 123 -10.07 4.75 -1.51
CA ILE A 123 -9.47 6.10 -1.50
C ILE A 123 -8.73 6.34 -2.81
N ASN A 124 -7.83 5.43 -3.21
CA ASN A 124 -7.02 5.59 -4.41
C ASN A 124 -7.84 5.63 -5.72
N SER A 125 -9.08 5.15 -5.70
CA SER A 125 -10.01 5.22 -6.85
C SER A 125 -10.54 6.64 -7.14
N ILE A 126 -10.39 7.58 -6.19
CA ILE A 126 -10.78 8.98 -6.36
C ILE A 126 -9.78 9.66 -7.31
N LYS A 127 -10.20 9.86 -8.56
CA LYS A 127 -9.38 10.44 -9.64
C LYS A 127 -8.78 11.81 -9.31
N GLU A 128 -9.46 12.57 -8.46
CA GLU A 128 -9.10 13.93 -8.09
C GLU A 128 -8.08 14.02 -6.93
N ILE A 129 -7.65 12.88 -6.36
CA ILE A 129 -6.58 12.85 -5.35
C ILE A 129 -5.28 13.39 -5.94
N LYS A 130 -4.65 14.32 -5.20
CA LYS A 130 -3.34 14.87 -5.56
C LYS A 130 -2.21 14.00 -5.03
N ASN A 131 -2.38 13.43 -3.84
CA ASN A 131 -1.40 12.57 -3.21
C ASN A 131 -2.09 11.64 -2.22
N PHE A 132 -1.71 10.37 -2.25
CA PHE A 132 -2.14 9.39 -1.28
C PHE A 132 -0.96 8.51 -0.91
N ARG A 133 -0.67 8.41 0.38
CA ARG A 133 0.38 7.56 0.93
C ARG A 133 -0.15 6.85 2.16
N TYR A 134 0.38 5.66 2.40
CA TYR A 134 0.07 4.92 3.60
C TYR A 134 1.28 4.12 4.08
N LEU A 135 1.28 3.83 5.37
CA LEU A 135 2.23 2.96 6.05
C LEU A 135 1.43 1.91 6.83
N ILE A 136 1.95 0.70 6.88
CA ILE A 136 1.36 -0.42 7.62
C ILE A 136 2.37 -0.82 8.68
N ASP A 137 1.93 -0.81 9.92
CA ASP A 137 2.65 -1.31 11.07
C ASP A 137 2.01 -2.65 11.49
N TYR A 138 2.85 -3.68 11.64
CA TYR A 138 2.47 -5.06 12.00
C TYR A 138 2.80 -5.38 13.45
#